data_AF-A0A6I2L0W9-F1
#
_entry.id   AF-A0A6I2L0W9-F1
#
_cell.length_a   1.000
_cell.length_b   1.000
_cell.length_c   1.000
_cell.angle_alpha   90.00
_cell.angle_beta   90.00
_cell.angle_gamma   90.00
#
_symmetry.space_group_name_H-M   'P 1'
#
loop_
_entity.id
_entity.type
_entity.pdbx_description
1 polymer ?
#
loop_
_entity_poly.entity_id
_entity_poly.type
_entity_poly.pdbx_seq_one_letter_code
_entity_poly.pdbx_strand_id
1 'polypeptide(L)'
;MNQMSDSPATQKRGAIHKCPSCGAQLAAFVSACEACGHEFTDIEANRSILALTQRFEDIEREADERGLKGRHREQAIVTKRARVIRDFPVPNSREDLQQLMFFIQPKIVASVQPDPNLEDWRSKFLEVLNRARNAYRNDAAALAEFDRVEASLQSSVGQDLQIKAKRNPLLFALLGGVVILGGIGVVSSQLDSHKAQQCEDQYVQAAHDESARLRIVAGEADQQYRGKNYSAAQTAAAKLRWELADGSCKQSDNQQARSLWDGKRAELSALIAGAVAAEQAAVNAAAERATAEKVATEQKSAEVARIAADKEKAREVEKKW
;
A
#
# COMPACT_ATOMS: atom_id res chain seq x y z
N MET A 1 -18.28 -61.66 30.31
CA MET A 1 -17.83 -60.25 30.32
C MET A 1 -17.64 -59.79 28.90
N ASN A 2 -17.94 -58.52 28.58
CA ASN A 2 -17.23 -57.75 27.55
C ASN A 2 -17.50 -56.27 27.82
N GLN A 3 -16.46 -55.54 28.23
CA GLN A 3 -16.47 -54.08 28.25
C GLN A 3 -15.98 -53.61 26.88
N MET A 4 -16.69 -52.69 26.25
CA MET A 4 -16.12 -51.84 25.21
C MET A 4 -16.23 -50.40 25.68
N SER A 5 -15.07 -49.87 26.05
CA SER A 5 -14.85 -48.48 26.43
C SER A 5 -14.92 -47.60 25.18
N ASP A 6 -15.89 -46.68 25.13
CA ASP A 6 -15.88 -45.62 24.13
C ASP A 6 -15.29 -44.34 24.71
N SER A 7 -14.41 -43.71 23.94
CA SER A 7 -13.61 -42.56 24.40
C SER A 7 -14.46 -41.28 24.47
N PRO A 8 -14.14 -40.31 25.36
CA PRO A 8 -14.93 -39.09 25.48
C PRO A 8 -14.88 -38.29 24.18
N ALA A 9 -16.03 -38.17 23.52
CA ALA A 9 -16.17 -37.41 22.28
C ALA A 9 -15.72 -35.97 22.48
N THR A 10 -14.75 -35.53 21.69
CA THR A 10 -14.25 -34.16 21.69
C THR A 10 -15.37 -33.21 21.24
N GLN A 11 -16.02 -32.55 22.20
CA GLN A 11 -17.03 -31.52 21.92
C GLN A 11 -16.38 -30.36 21.15
N LYS A 12 -16.54 -30.37 19.83
CA LYS A 12 -16.18 -29.26 18.95
C LYS A 12 -17.06 -28.06 19.29
N ARG A 13 -16.51 -27.10 20.04
CA ARG A 13 -17.19 -25.84 20.37
C ARG A 13 -17.27 -24.96 19.13
N GLY A 14 -18.37 -25.07 18.41
CA GLY A 14 -18.82 -24.12 17.38
C GLY A 14 -20.32 -23.93 17.52
N ALA A 15 -20.81 -22.70 17.38
CA ALA A 15 -22.23 -22.42 17.42
C ALA A 15 -22.92 -23.06 16.20
N ILE A 16 -23.90 -23.92 16.44
CA ILE A 16 -24.77 -24.47 15.39
C ILE A 16 -25.91 -23.48 15.18
N HIS A 17 -25.77 -22.64 14.16
CA HIS A 17 -26.84 -21.74 13.73
C HIS A 17 -27.91 -22.57 13.01
N LYS A 18 -29.16 -22.40 13.43
CA LYS A 18 -30.35 -23.06 12.85
C LYS A 18 -31.38 -22.04 12.45
N CYS A 19 -32.13 -22.32 11.39
CA CYS A 19 -33.27 -21.49 11.01
C CYS A 19 -34.30 -21.47 12.15
N PRO A 20 -34.77 -20.29 12.62
CA PRO A 20 -35.84 -20.22 13.61
C PRO A 20 -37.19 -20.62 13.03
N SER A 21 -37.35 -20.56 11.70
CA SER A 21 -38.58 -20.95 11.00
C SER A 21 -38.68 -22.46 10.73
N CYS A 22 -37.60 -23.13 10.29
CA CYS A 22 -37.65 -24.54 9.87
C CYS A 22 -36.63 -25.47 10.55
N GLY A 23 -35.77 -24.97 11.44
CA GLY A 23 -34.77 -25.77 12.16
C GLY A 23 -33.59 -26.26 11.32
N ALA A 24 -33.56 -25.99 10.00
CA ALA A 24 -32.47 -26.35 9.11
C ALA A 24 -31.13 -25.77 9.58
N GLN A 25 -30.05 -26.54 9.39
CA GLN A 25 -28.68 -26.09 9.65
C GLN A 25 -28.35 -24.94 8.70
N LEU A 26 -27.92 -23.80 9.25
CA LEU A 26 -27.55 -22.63 8.45
C LEU A 26 -26.05 -22.64 8.16
N ALA A 27 -25.68 -22.23 6.95
CA ALA A 27 -24.35 -21.69 6.70
C ALA A 27 -24.22 -20.31 7.38
N ALA A 28 -23.00 -19.85 7.60
CA ALA A 28 -22.76 -18.45 7.97
C ALA A 28 -23.27 -17.53 6.85
N PHE A 29 -23.72 -16.32 7.20
CA PHE A 29 -24.15 -15.25 6.27
C PHE A 29 -25.37 -15.50 5.38
N VAL A 30 -26.21 -16.49 5.69
CA VAL A 30 -27.50 -16.62 4.99
C VAL A 30 -28.40 -15.42 5.30
N SER A 31 -28.76 -14.64 4.28
CA SER A 31 -29.75 -13.54 4.39
C SER A 31 -31.20 -14.06 4.33
N ALA A 32 -31.40 -15.22 3.72
CA ALA A 32 -32.63 -16.00 3.79
C ALA A 32 -32.30 -17.50 3.88
N CYS A 33 -33.16 -18.28 4.54
CA CYS A 33 -32.93 -19.71 4.70
C CYS A 33 -33.21 -20.46 3.39
N GLU A 34 -32.18 -21.08 2.80
CA GLU A 34 -32.29 -21.86 1.56
C GLU A 34 -33.36 -22.97 1.60
N ALA A 35 -33.67 -23.50 2.80
CA ALA A 35 -34.65 -24.56 2.98
C ALA A 35 -36.11 -24.09 3.11
N CYS A 36 -36.38 -22.82 3.42
CA CYS A 36 -37.75 -22.34 3.66
C CYS A 36 -38.04 -20.88 3.25
N GLY A 37 -37.07 -20.14 2.71
CA GLY A 37 -37.24 -18.74 2.28
C GLY A 37 -37.37 -17.72 3.41
N HIS A 38 -37.23 -18.10 4.69
CA HIS A 38 -37.31 -17.16 5.81
C HIS A 38 -36.13 -16.18 5.80
N GLU A 39 -36.42 -14.90 5.59
CA GLU A 39 -35.45 -13.80 5.65
C GLU A 39 -35.03 -13.50 7.09
N PHE A 40 -33.74 -13.28 7.31
CA PHE A 40 -33.17 -12.95 8.61
C PHE A 40 -33.02 -11.44 8.76
N THR A 41 -33.68 -10.85 9.75
CA THR A 41 -33.53 -9.44 10.10
C THR A 41 -32.58 -9.28 11.30
N ASP A 42 -31.53 -8.48 11.12
CA ASP A 42 -30.39 -8.38 12.05
C ASP A 42 -30.75 -7.48 13.26
N ILE A 43 -31.41 -8.06 14.27
CA ILE A 43 -31.98 -7.32 15.42
C ILE A 43 -31.00 -7.21 16.61
N GLU A 44 -30.02 -8.11 16.77
CA GLU A 44 -29.05 -8.05 17.88
C GLU A 44 -27.74 -7.37 17.44
N ALA A 45 -27.70 -6.04 17.54
CA ALA A 45 -26.57 -5.23 17.11
C ALA A 45 -25.25 -5.56 17.83
N ASN A 46 -24.17 -5.56 17.04
CA ASN A 46 -22.78 -5.90 17.41
C ASN A 46 -22.31 -5.30 18.76
N ARG A 47 -22.06 -6.17 19.74
CA ARG A 47 -21.63 -5.74 21.09
C ARG A 47 -20.30 -4.99 21.10
N SER A 48 -19.36 -5.31 20.20
CA SER A 48 -18.06 -4.62 20.12
C SER A 48 -18.21 -3.20 19.54
N ILE A 49 -19.05 -3.01 18.51
CA ILE A 49 -19.31 -1.67 17.94
C ILE A 49 -20.06 -0.77 18.93
N LEU A 50 -21.04 -1.33 19.65
CA LEU A 50 -21.77 -0.59 20.70
C LEU A 50 -20.83 -0.14 21.83
N ALA A 51 -20.00 -1.06 22.35
CA ALA A 51 -19.03 -0.72 23.40
C ALA A 51 -17.98 0.31 22.95
N LEU A 52 -17.56 0.25 21.69
CA LEU A 52 -16.62 1.20 21.09
C LEU A 52 -17.23 2.60 20.95
N THR A 53 -18.47 2.70 20.45
CA THR A 53 -19.20 3.97 20.32
C THR A 53 -19.45 4.60 21.69
N GLN A 54 -19.92 3.81 22.67
CA GLN A 54 -20.13 4.28 24.04
C GLN A 54 -18.84 4.85 24.66
N ARG A 55 -17.70 4.19 24.44
CA ARG A 55 -16.39 4.68 24.89
C ARG A 55 -15.97 5.99 24.23
N PHE A 56 -16.38 6.26 22.99
CA PHE A 56 -16.11 7.54 22.35
C PHE A 56 -16.98 8.68 22.88
N GLU A 57 -18.24 8.41 23.22
CA GLU A 57 -19.13 9.37 23.88
C GLU A 57 -18.63 9.71 25.29
N ASP A 58 -18.16 8.71 26.04
CA ASP A 58 -17.53 8.90 27.34
C ASP A 58 -16.29 9.80 27.25
N ILE A 59 -15.45 9.62 26.22
CA ILE A 59 -14.27 10.47 25.99
C ILE A 59 -14.64 11.93 25.72
N GLU A 60 -15.71 12.20 24.96
CA GLU A 60 -16.18 13.56 24.73
C GLU A 60 -16.72 14.19 26.01
N ARG A 61 -17.56 13.46 26.75
CA ARG A 61 -18.12 13.90 28.03
C ARG A 61 -17.03 14.19 29.07
N GLU A 62 -16.03 13.30 29.20
CA GLU A 62 -14.85 13.53 30.05
C GLU A 62 -14.03 14.77 29.64
N ALA A 63 -14.05 15.17 28.37
CA ALA A 63 -13.36 16.39 27.91
C ALA A 63 -14.16 17.65 28.30
N ASP A 64 -15.49 17.59 28.23
CA ASP A 64 -16.41 18.67 28.59
C ASP A 64 -16.50 18.87 30.11
N GLU A 65 -16.59 17.79 30.90
CA GLU A 65 -16.54 17.81 32.37
C GLU A 65 -15.23 18.43 32.90
N ARG A 66 -14.13 18.24 32.18
CA ARG A 66 -12.82 18.86 32.46
C ARG A 66 -12.71 20.30 31.98
N GLY A 67 -13.77 20.86 31.38
CA GLY A 67 -13.81 22.24 30.89
C GLY A 67 -12.87 22.53 29.71
N LEU A 68 -12.41 21.50 28.98
CA LEU A 68 -11.49 21.67 27.86
C LEU A 68 -12.21 22.37 26.69
N LYS A 69 -11.53 23.33 26.03
CA LYS A 69 -12.08 24.07 24.90
C LYS A 69 -11.10 24.16 23.72
N GLY A 70 -11.64 24.37 22.53
CA GLY A 70 -10.88 24.54 21.29
C GLY A 70 -9.88 23.40 21.04
N ARG A 71 -8.68 23.77 20.56
CA ARG A 71 -7.61 22.82 20.19
C ARG A 71 -7.20 21.86 21.32
N HIS A 72 -7.27 22.29 22.58
CA HIS A 72 -6.95 21.41 23.72
C HIS A 72 -8.02 20.34 23.97
N ARG A 73 -9.29 20.63 23.71
CA ARG A 73 -10.38 19.64 23.73
C ARG A 73 -10.21 18.62 22.61
N GLU A 74 -10.00 19.13 21.39
CA GLU A 74 -9.81 18.33 20.19
C GLU A 74 -8.63 17.36 20.33
N GLN A 75 -7.44 17.86 20.72
CA GLN A 75 -6.26 17.03 20.92
C GLN A 75 -6.49 15.96 22.01
N ALA A 76 -7.13 16.31 23.13
CA ALA A 76 -7.43 15.35 24.20
C ALA A 76 -8.39 14.23 23.75
N ILE A 77 -9.40 14.56 22.93
CA ILE A 77 -10.34 13.59 22.36
C ILE A 77 -9.61 12.67 21.36
N VAL A 78 -8.88 13.23 20.40
CA VAL A 78 -8.15 12.48 19.36
C VAL A 78 -7.10 11.54 19.98
N THR A 79 -6.34 11.99 20.97
CA THR A 79 -5.34 11.13 21.65
C THR A 79 -5.99 10.00 22.47
N LYS A 80 -7.14 10.24 23.11
CA LYS A 80 -7.87 9.18 23.83
C LYS A 80 -8.54 8.19 22.86
N ARG A 81 -9.13 8.68 21.77
CA ARG A 81 -9.73 7.84 20.71
C ARG A 81 -8.70 6.92 20.08
N ALA A 82 -7.50 7.41 19.75
CA ALA A 82 -6.38 6.59 19.26
C ALA A 82 -6.16 5.33 20.12
N ARG A 83 -6.08 5.51 21.44
CA ARG A 83 -5.89 4.42 22.39
C ARG A 83 -7.06 3.44 22.35
N VAL A 84 -8.30 3.92 22.44
CA VAL A 84 -9.49 3.04 22.40
C VAL A 84 -9.59 2.29 21.07
N ILE A 85 -9.26 2.93 19.94
CA ILE A 85 -9.25 2.29 18.62
C ILE A 85 -8.23 1.15 18.58
N ARG A 86 -7.02 1.34 19.12
CA ARG A 86 -6.00 0.26 19.17
C ARG A 86 -6.37 -0.85 20.16
N ASP A 87 -6.92 -0.50 21.31
CA ASP A 87 -7.08 -1.43 22.43
C ASP A 87 -8.41 -2.23 22.41
N PHE A 88 -9.41 -1.84 21.61
CA PHE A 88 -10.70 -2.54 21.64
C PHE A 88 -10.60 -4.00 21.14
N PRO A 89 -11.33 -4.94 21.78
CA PRO A 89 -11.25 -6.35 21.45
C PRO A 89 -11.95 -6.67 20.14
N VAL A 90 -11.20 -7.27 19.22
CA VAL A 90 -11.76 -7.83 17.98
C VAL A 90 -12.34 -9.22 18.28
N PRO A 91 -13.62 -9.47 17.95
CA PRO A 91 -14.28 -10.75 18.12
C PRO A 91 -13.73 -11.80 17.14
N ASN A 92 -14.07 -13.07 17.38
CA ASN A 92 -13.71 -14.19 16.51
C ASN A 92 -14.91 -14.73 15.70
N SER A 93 -16.11 -14.16 15.88
CA SER A 93 -17.28 -14.54 15.09
C SER A 93 -17.17 -14.03 13.67
N ARG A 94 -17.69 -14.81 12.73
CA ARG A 94 -17.65 -14.55 11.29
C ARG A 94 -18.44 -13.29 10.95
N GLU A 95 -19.65 -13.22 11.49
CA GLU A 95 -20.62 -12.13 11.36
C GLU A 95 -20.11 -10.84 12.01
N ASP A 96 -19.60 -10.92 13.24
CA ASP A 96 -19.06 -9.75 13.96
C ASP A 96 -17.84 -9.14 13.24
N LEU A 97 -16.97 -9.97 12.67
CA LEU A 97 -15.80 -9.53 11.89
C LEU A 97 -16.25 -8.76 10.64
N GLN A 98 -17.27 -9.25 9.93
CA GLN A 98 -17.82 -8.58 8.75
C GLN A 98 -18.48 -7.24 9.07
N GLN A 99 -19.29 -7.19 10.13
CA GLN A 99 -19.90 -5.95 10.61
C GLN A 99 -18.82 -4.93 11.05
N LEU A 100 -17.75 -5.38 11.72
CA LEU A 100 -16.61 -4.51 12.07
C LEU A 100 -15.85 -3.99 10.84
N MET A 101 -15.67 -4.82 9.80
CA MET A 101 -15.11 -4.34 8.53
C MET A 101 -15.99 -3.22 7.95
N PHE A 102 -17.30 -3.42 7.81
CA PHE A 102 -18.20 -2.38 7.30
C PHE A 102 -18.26 -1.13 8.19
N PHE A 103 -18.11 -1.24 9.51
CA PHE A 103 -18.08 -0.10 10.42
C PHE A 103 -16.79 0.73 10.32
N ILE A 104 -15.64 0.08 10.14
CA ILE A 104 -14.32 0.74 10.10
C ILE A 104 -13.99 1.25 8.68
N GLN A 105 -14.39 0.53 7.62
CA GLN A 105 -14.12 0.89 6.22
C GLN A 105 -14.41 2.38 5.86
N PRO A 106 -15.58 2.98 6.19
CA PRO A 106 -15.85 4.38 5.88
C PRO A 106 -14.96 5.38 6.65
N LYS A 107 -14.22 4.95 7.68
CA LYS A 107 -13.29 5.77 8.46
C LYS A 107 -11.87 5.78 7.89
N ILE A 108 -11.58 4.87 6.95
CA ILE A 108 -10.26 4.67 6.34
C ILE A 108 -10.23 4.93 4.83
N VAL A 109 -11.40 4.94 4.19
CA VAL A 109 -11.60 5.46 2.82
C VAL A 109 -11.44 6.98 2.82
N ALA A 110 -10.85 7.52 1.75
CA ALA A 110 -10.62 8.96 1.61
C ALA A 110 -11.94 9.76 1.59
N SER A 111 -12.09 10.67 2.56
CA SER A 111 -13.22 11.59 2.71
C SER A 111 -12.74 13.05 2.66
N VAL A 112 -13.65 14.00 2.44
CA VAL A 112 -13.34 15.45 2.40
C VAL A 112 -12.76 15.95 3.73
N GLN A 113 -13.12 15.31 4.84
CA GLN A 113 -12.52 15.51 6.15
C GLN A 113 -12.18 14.13 6.72
N PRO A 114 -10.92 13.67 6.62
CA PRO A 114 -10.51 12.36 7.14
C PRO A 114 -10.60 12.31 8.67
N ASP A 115 -10.86 11.13 9.22
CA ASP A 115 -10.87 10.90 10.67
C ASP A 115 -9.46 11.20 11.24
N PRO A 116 -9.32 12.02 12.30
CA PRO A 116 -8.01 12.32 12.90
C PRO A 116 -7.23 11.09 13.40
N ASN A 117 -7.89 9.95 13.61
CA ASN A 117 -7.32 8.68 14.01
C ASN A 117 -7.18 7.67 12.85
N LEU A 118 -7.10 8.15 11.61
CA LEU A 118 -6.98 7.36 10.37
C LEU A 118 -6.00 6.17 10.46
N GLU A 119 -4.79 6.38 10.99
CA GLU A 119 -3.76 5.33 11.09
C GLU A 119 -4.06 4.29 12.17
N ASP A 120 -4.70 4.68 13.28
CA ASP A 120 -5.17 3.74 14.29
C ASP A 120 -6.30 2.86 13.71
N TRP A 121 -7.24 3.47 12.97
CA TRP A 121 -8.31 2.75 12.28
C TRP A 121 -7.78 1.80 11.20
N ARG A 122 -6.77 2.22 10.41
CA ARG A 122 -6.10 1.35 9.41
C ARG A 122 -5.44 0.16 10.07
N SER A 123 -4.67 0.40 11.14
CA SER A 123 -3.99 -0.66 11.90
C SER A 123 -5.00 -1.68 12.46
N LYS A 124 -6.11 -1.21 13.04
CA LYS A 124 -7.18 -2.08 13.53
C LYS A 124 -7.92 -2.81 12.41
N PHE A 125 -8.14 -2.18 11.25
CA PHE A 125 -8.78 -2.84 10.11
C PHE A 125 -7.96 -4.03 9.60
N LEU A 126 -6.64 -3.91 9.53
CA LEU A 126 -5.75 -5.03 9.18
C LEU A 126 -5.81 -6.16 10.24
N GLU A 127 -5.95 -5.81 11.52
CA GLU A 127 -6.15 -6.77 12.62
C GLU A 127 -7.48 -7.55 12.49
N VAL A 128 -8.54 -6.86 12.05
CA VAL A 128 -9.86 -7.45 11.74
C VAL A 128 -9.77 -8.34 10.50
N LEU A 129 -9.18 -7.86 9.40
CA LEU A 129 -8.96 -8.63 8.17
C LEU A 129 -8.18 -9.92 8.42
N ASN A 130 -7.11 -9.87 9.22
CA ASN A 130 -6.30 -11.05 9.50
C ASN A 130 -7.08 -12.13 10.27
N ARG A 131 -7.93 -11.72 11.23
CA ARG A 131 -8.87 -12.65 11.88
C ARG A 131 -9.93 -13.16 10.90
N ALA A 132 -10.45 -12.30 10.02
CA ALA A 132 -11.39 -12.70 8.98
C ALA A 132 -10.78 -13.75 8.03
N ARG A 133 -9.55 -13.57 7.54
CA ARG A 133 -8.85 -14.58 6.71
C ARG A 133 -8.80 -15.96 7.37
N ASN A 134 -8.50 -16.04 8.67
CA ASN A 134 -8.52 -17.32 9.40
C ASN A 134 -9.95 -17.88 9.59
N ALA A 135 -10.93 -17.02 9.88
CA ALA A 135 -12.32 -17.41 10.04
C ALA A 135 -12.95 -17.92 8.73
N TYR A 136 -12.57 -17.34 7.59
CA TYR A 136 -13.05 -17.67 6.24
C TYR A 136 -12.06 -18.50 5.42
N ARG A 137 -11.04 -19.13 6.03
CA ARG A 137 -9.95 -19.87 5.35
C ARG A 137 -10.34 -20.94 4.30
N ASN A 138 -11.60 -21.37 4.26
CA ASN A 138 -12.15 -22.35 3.31
C ASN A 138 -13.05 -21.71 2.24
N ASP A 139 -13.15 -20.38 2.19
CA ASP A 139 -14.01 -19.61 1.29
C ASP A 139 -13.13 -18.74 0.38
N ALA A 140 -12.81 -19.27 -0.79
CA ALA A 140 -11.93 -18.59 -1.75
C ALA A 140 -12.53 -17.30 -2.32
N ALA A 141 -13.87 -17.17 -2.34
CA ALA A 141 -14.52 -15.96 -2.82
C ALA A 141 -14.42 -14.82 -1.79
N ALA A 142 -14.68 -15.13 -0.51
CA ALA A 142 -14.50 -14.17 0.58
C ALA A 142 -13.03 -13.75 0.73
N LEU A 143 -12.08 -14.69 0.63
CA LEU A 143 -10.65 -14.37 0.68
C LEU A 143 -10.22 -13.45 -0.47
N ALA A 144 -10.66 -13.72 -1.70
CA ALA A 144 -10.38 -12.85 -2.85
C ALA A 144 -10.97 -11.44 -2.68
N GLU A 145 -12.14 -11.31 -2.04
CA GLU A 145 -12.71 -10.00 -1.72
C GLU A 145 -11.97 -9.29 -0.57
N PHE A 146 -11.50 -10.01 0.44
CA PHE A 146 -10.65 -9.44 1.48
C PHE A 146 -9.31 -8.94 0.93
N ASP A 147 -8.72 -9.68 -0.02
CA ASP A 147 -7.48 -9.25 -0.70
C ASP A 147 -7.72 -8.02 -1.59
N ARG A 148 -8.89 -7.92 -2.26
CA ARG A 148 -9.31 -6.69 -2.96
C ARG A 148 -9.51 -5.52 -2.01
N VAL A 149 -10.17 -5.72 -0.88
CA VAL A 149 -10.41 -4.67 0.13
C VAL A 149 -9.09 -4.23 0.75
N GLU A 150 -8.20 -5.15 1.15
CA GLU A 150 -6.87 -4.81 1.66
C GLU A 150 -6.03 -4.07 0.60
N ALA A 151 -6.03 -4.55 -0.65
CA ALA A 151 -5.39 -3.85 -1.76
C ALA A 151 -6.00 -2.46 -1.98
N SER A 152 -7.31 -2.29 -1.83
CA SER A 152 -7.98 -0.98 -1.91
C SER A 152 -7.54 -0.03 -0.80
N LEU A 153 -7.21 -0.56 0.39
CA LEU A 153 -6.79 0.20 1.57
C LEU A 153 -5.30 0.55 1.53
N GLN A 154 -4.46 -0.39 1.11
CA GLN A 154 -3.08 -0.09 0.70
C GLN A 154 -3.08 0.94 -0.45
N SER A 155 -4.03 0.84 -1.40
CA SER A 155 -4.21 1.83 -2.44
C SER A 155 -4.79 3.17 -1.96
N SER A 156 -5.39 3.26 -0.76
CA SER A 156 -5.95 4.52 -0.21
C SER A 156 -5.11 5.17 0.91
N VAL A 157 -4.17 4.45 1.52
CA VAL A 157 -2.87 5.03 1.91
C VAL A 157 -2.20 5.61 0.65
N GLY A 158 -2.33 4.90 -0.46
CA GLY A 158 -1.92 5.36 -1.77
C GLY A 158 -2.75 6.52 -2.36
N GLN A 159 -4.05 6.73 -2.09
CA GLN A 159 -4.91 7.55 -3.00
C GLN A 159 -4.83 9.05 -2.79
N ASP A 160 -4.50 9.51 -1.59
CA ASP A 160 -4.07 10.91 -1.41
C ASP A 160 -2.76 11.20 -2.19
N LEU A 161 -1.99 10.15 -2.48
CA LEU A 161 -0.86 10.17 -3.42
C LEU A 161 -1.28 9.77 -4.87
N GLN A 162 -2.34 8.97 -5.11
CA GLN A 162 -2.69 8.38 -6.41
C GLN A 162 -3.57 9.25 -7.32
N ILE A 163 -4.25 10.27 -6.80
CA ILE A 163 -4.77 11.34 -7.66
C ILE A 163 -3.59 12.01 -8.44
N LYS A 164 -2.34 11.84 -7.97
CA LYS A 164 -1.11 12.15 -8.72
C LYS A 164 -0.32 10.91 -9.22
N ALA A 165 -0.42 9.73 -8.59
CA ALA A 165 0.42 8.55 -8.92
C ALA A 165 0.04 7.77 -10.21
N LYS A 166 -1.12 7.97 -10.84
CA LYS A 166 -1.37 7.48 -12.23
C LYS A 166 -0.41 8.09 -13.28
N ARG A 167 0.52 8.93 -12.82
CA ARG A 167 1.50 9.71 -13.57
C ARG A 167 2.93 9.57 -13.00
N ASN A 168 3.27 8.57 -12.15
CA ASN A 168 4.30 8.66 -11.09
C ASN A 168 4.76 7.39 -10.30
N PRO A 169 4.99 6.18 -10.87
CA PRO A 169 5.79 5.14 -10.20
C PRO A 169 7.24 5.49 -9.78
N LEU A 170 8.03 6.26 -10.54
CA LEU A 170 9.45 6.56 -10.19
C LEU A 170 9.56 7.40 -8.89
N LEU A 171 8.71 8.41 -8.77
CA LEU A 171 8.41 9.13 -7.52
C LEU A 171 8.10 8.17 -6.37
N PHE A 172 7.41 7.06 -6.61
CA PHE A 172 6.87 6.21 -5.55
C PHE A 172 7.94 5.32 -4.87
N ALA A 173 8.90 4.79 -5.64
CA ALA A 173 10.06 4.07 -5.08
C ALA A 173 10.86 4.95 -4.10
N LEU A 174 11.02 6.22 -4.45
CA LEU A 174 11.71 7.24 -3.65
C LEU A 174 10.92 7.69 -2.42
N LEU A 175 9.60 7.50 -2.39
CA LEU A 175 8.74 7.96 -1.30
C LEU A 175 8.43 6.87 -0.27
N GLY A 176 8.53 5.59 -0.65
CA GLY A 176 8.23 4.40 0.18
C GLY A 176 9.17 4.13 1.37
N GLY A 177 9.68 5.17 2.02
CA GLY A 177 10.60 5.04 3.15
C GLY A 177 10.40 6.17 4.15
N VAL A 178 9.34 6.04 4.96
CA VAL A 178 9.17 6.69 6.26
C VAL A 178 8.64 5.61 7.20
N VAL A 179 9.54 4.73 7.66
CA VAL A 179 9.31 4.03 8.92
C VAL A 179 9.53 5.10 9.99
N ILE A 180 8.46 5.50 10.67
CA ILE A 180 8.59 6.36 11.84
C ILE A 180 9.36 5.54 12.88
N LEU A 181 10.60 5.93 13.15
CA LEU A 181 11.46 5.32 14.17
C LEU A 181 10.96 5.74 15.56
N GLY A 182 9.86 5.12 15.99
CA GLY A 182 9.43 5.10 17.38
C GLY A 182 10.43 4.32 18.21
N GLY A 183 11.58 4.93 18.51
CA GLY A 183 12.66 4.33 19.28
C GLY A 183 12.19 3.97 20.70
N ILE A 184 12.15 2.68 21.01
CA ILE A 184 12.06 2.23 22.40
C ILE A 184 13.42 2.47 23.06
N GLY A 185 13.50 3.51 23.89
CA GLY A 185 14.65 3.83 24.72
C GLY A 185 14.18 4.41 26.05
N VAL A 186 14.31 3.65 27.14
CA VAL A 186 13.62 3.90 28.42
C VAL A 186 14.59 4.49 29.46
N VAL A 187 14.12 5.57 30.12
CA VAL A 187 14.57 6.16 31.40
C VAL A 187 15.96 6.83 31.45
N SER A 188 15.92 8.15 31.63
CA SER A 188 16.74 8.85 32.63
C SER A 188 16.01 10.11 33.15
N SER A 189 16.28 10.48 34.41
CA SER A 189 16.12 11.80 35.04
C SER A 189 14.88 12.67 34.70
N GLN A 190 14.02 12.92 35.70
CA GLN A 190 12.85 13.80 35.50
C GLN A 190 13.18 15.28 35.21
N LEU A 191 14.40 15.76 35.45
CA LEU A 191 14.82 17.11 35.02
C LEU A 191 15.18 17.19 33.53
N ASP A 192 15.38 16.06 32.86
CA ASP A 192 15.79 16.01 31.45
C ASP A 192 14.62 15.73 30.49
N SER A 193 13.47 15.27 31.02
CA SER A 193 12.26 14.95 30.26
C SER A 193 11.79 16.07 29.33
N HIS A 194 11.73 17.32 29.82
CA HIS A 194 11.34 18.47 29.01
C HIS A 194 12.34 18.81 27.89
N LYS A 195 13.65 18.65 28.13
CA LYS A 195 14.68 18.88 27.10
C LYS A 195 14.69 17.76 26.05
N ALA A 196 14.50 16.52 26.48
CA ALA A 196 14.34 15.37 25.60
C ALA A 196 13.10 15.51 24.71
N GLN A 197 11.96 15.91 25.29
CA GLN A 197 10.73 16.15 24.53
C GLN A 197 10.84 17.35 23.58
N GLN A 198 11.46 18.45 24.00
CA GLN A 198 11.75 19.58 23.11
C GLN A 198 12.69 19.19 21.97
N CYS A 199 13.67 18.32 22.20
CA CYS A 199 14.46 17.73 21.13
C CYS A 199 13.58 16.89 20.18
N GLU A 200 12.74 16.00 20.70
CA GLU A 200 11.89 15.12 19.89
C GLU A 200 10.97 15.95 18.99
N ASP A 201 10.27 16.94 19.55
CA ASP A 201 9.34 17.81 18.81
C ASP A 201 10.08 18.63 17.73
N GLN A 202 11.27 19.18 18.05
CA GLN A 202 12.09 19.91 17.07
C GLN A 202 12.63 19.01 15.96
N TYR A 203 13.12 17.82 16.31
CA TYR A 203 13.63 16.84 15.35
C TYR A 203 12.52 16.33 14.44
N VAL A 204 11.36 15.97 14.98
CA VAL A 204 10.20 15.50 14.20
C VAL A 204 9.76 16.55 13.20
N GLN A 205 9.64 17.82 13.60
CA GLN A 205 9.28 18.90 12.68
C GLN A 205 10.35 19.11 11.60
N ALA A 206 11.62 19.20 11.97
CA ALA A 206 12.70 19.43 11.01
C ALA A 206 12.89 18.25 10.04
N ALA A 207 12.75 17.01 10.52
CA ALA A 207 12.79 15.80 9.71
C ALA A 207 11.56 15.67 8.79
N HIS A 208 10.39 16.13 9.23
CA HIS A 208 9.20 16.24 8.36
C HIS A 208 9.45 17.22 7.21
N ASP A 209 9.99 18.40 7.49
CA ASP A 209 10.18 19.46 6.51
C ASP A 209 11.32 19.12 5.53
N GLU A 210 12.41 18.51 6.01
CA GLU A 210 13.47 17.95 5.16
C GLU A 210 12.94 16.81 4.28
N SER A 211 12.10 15.91 4.83
CA SER A 211 11.42 14.89 4.04
C SER A 211 10.59 15.54 2.93
N ALA A 212 9.84 16.61 3.23
CA ALA A 212 9.01 17.34 2.27
C ALA A 212 9.84 17.96 1.14
N ARG A 213 10.98 18.59 1.46
CA ARG A 213 11.95 19.09 0.46
C ARG A 213 12.40 17.97 -0.49
N LEU A 214 12.73 16.80 0.05
CA LEU A 214 13.17 15.65 -0.75
C LEU A 214 12.05 15.07 -1.63
N ARG A 215 10.77 15.16 -1.23
CA ARG A 215 9.64 14.81 -2.12
C ARG A 215 9.58 15.72 -3.36
N ILE A 216 9.89 17.01 -3.21
CA ILE A 216 9.94 17.97 -4.31
C ILE A 216 11.09 17.65 -5.27
N VAL A 217 12.29 17.38 -4.73
CA VAL A 217 13.48 16.97 -5.53
C VAL A 217 13.23 15.66 -6.29
N ALA A 218 12.63 14.67 -5.63
CA ALA A 218 12.21 13.43 -6.28
C ALA A 218 11.24 13.70 -7.44
N GLY A 219 10.27 14.61 -7.24
CA GLY A 219 9.32 15.03 -8.28
C GLY A 219 9.96 15.76 -9.47
N GLU A 220 11.00 16.57 -9.24
CA GLU A 220 11.78 17.21 -10.31
C GLU A 220 12.47 16.14 -11.18
N ALA A 221 13.20 15.20 -10.56
CA ALA A 221 13.90 14.13 -11.28
C ALA A 221 12.96 13.24 -12.09
N ASP A 222 11.83 12.90 -11.48
CA ASP A 222 10.75 12.10 -12.02
C ASP A 222 10.05 12.74 -13.23
N GLN A 223 9.78 14.05 -13.15
CA GLN A 223 9.24 14.84 -14.27
C GLN A 223 10.22 14.87 -15.45
N GLN A 224 11.52 15.09 -15.19
CA GLN A 224 12.54 15.12 -16.23
C GLN A 224 12.71 13.74 -16.89
N TYR A 225 12.68 12.65 -16.10
CA TYR A 225 12.71 11.28 -16.64
C TYR A 225 11.54 11.02 -17.59
N ARG A 226 10.32 11.43 -17.23
CA ARG A 226 9.14 11.31 -18.11
C ARG A 226 9.26 12.11 -19.40
N GLY A 227 9.87 13.28 -19.33
CA GLY A 227 10.22 14.08 -20.51
C GLY A 227 11.34 13.48 -21.36
N LYS A 228 11.86 12.28 -21.00
CA LYS A 228 13.09 11.68 -21.55
C LYS A 228 14.33 12.57 -21.44
N ASN A 229 14.29 13.60 -20.58
CA ASN A 229 15.41 14.47 -20.31
C ASN A 229 16.31 13.83 -19.25
N TYR A 230 16.92 12.69 -19.60
CA TYR A 230 17.63 11.85 -18.65
C TYR A 230 18.82 12.57 -17.98
N SER A 231 19.47 13.51 -18.68
CA SER A 231 20.54 14.35 -18.12
C SER A 231 20.04 15.26 -16.99
N ALA A 232 18.91 15.96 -17.19
CA ALA A 232 18.29 16.75 -16.13
C ALA A 232 17.71 15.87 -15.02
N ALA A 233 17.16 14.69 -15.36
CA ALA A 233 16.67 13.72 -14.39
C ALA A 233 17.80 13.24 -13.46
N GLN A 234 18.97 12.92 -14.00
CA GLN A 234 20.13 12.48 -13.24
C GLN A 234 20.73 13.62 -12.41
N THR A 235 20.70 14.85 -12.92
CA THR A 235 21.10 16.05 -12.18
C THR A 235 20.19 16.31 -10.97
N ALA A 236 18.86 16.20 -11.13
CA ALA A 236 17.91 16.32 -10.02
C ALA A 236 18.02 15.12 -9.05
N ALA A 237 18.20 13.90 -9.56
CA ALA A 237 18.44 12.71 -8.75
C ALA A 237 19.65 12.89 -7.81
N ALA A 238 20.75 13.46 -8.31
CA ALA A 238 21.97 13.69 -7.52
C ALA A 238 21.76 14.61 -6.30
N LYS A 239 20.74 15.50 -6.32
CA LYS A 239 20.33 16.38 -5.22
C LYS A 239 19.50 15.65 -4.14
N LEU A 240 19.06 14.41 -4.37
CA LEU A 240 18.25 13.65 -3.41
C LEU A 240 19.14 13.15 -2.26
N ARG A 241 19.38 14.02 -1.27
CA ARG A 241 20.29 13.80 -0.15
C ARG A 241 19.71 14.39 1.13
N TRP A 242 19.74 13.61 2.20
CA TRP A 242 19.28 14.08 3.51
C TRP A 242 20.30 15.05 4.13
N GLU A 243 19.91 16.32 4.19
CA GLU A 243 20.75 17.47 4.53
C GLU A 243 20.40 18.09 5.90
N LEU A 244 19.52 17.46 6.68
CA LEU A 244 19.27 17.88 8.07
C LEU A 244 20.56 17.79 8.89
N ALA A 245 20.93 18.91 9.52
CA ALA A 245 22.16 19.04 10.29
C ALA A 245 22.18 18.09 11.50
N ASP A 246 23.36 17.59 11.85
CA ASP A 246 23.55 16.81 13.08
C ASP A 246 23.51 17.71 14.31
N GLY A 247 22.32 17.80 14.91
CA GLY A 247 22.16 18.36 16.24
C GLY A 247 22.84 17.49 17.31
N SER A 248 22.86 17.98 18.55
CA SER A 248 23.29 17.21 19.73
C SER A 248 22.34 16.06 20.10
N CYS A 249 21.25 15.89 19.38
CA CYS A 249 20.17 14.95 19.66
C CYS A 249 19.73 14.24 18.37
N LYS A 250 19.24 13.00 18.49
CA LYS A 250 18.73 12.16 17.37
C LYS A 250 19.72 11.85 16.24
N GLN A 251 21.02 11.84 16.53
CA GLN A 251 22.08 11.54 15.56
C GLN A 251 21.93 10.15 14.89
N SER A 252 21.48 9.12 15.63
CA SER A 252 21.17 7.79 15.10
C SER A 252 20.10 7.82 14.01
N ASP A 253 19.01 8.52 14.29
CA ASP A 253 17.81 8.59 13.45
C ASP A 253 18.14 9.41 12.19
N ASN A 254 18.95 10.46 12.36
CA ASN A 254 19.47 11.30 11.28
C ASN A 254 20.41 10.52 10.34
N GLN A 255 21.29 9.68 10.90
CA GLN A 255 22.18 8.78 10.14
C GLN A 255 21.38 7.70 9.39
N GLN A 256 20.34 7.13 10.01
CA GLN A 256 19.47 6.15 9.38
C GLN A 256 18.66 6.78 8.23
N ALA A 257 18.17 8.02 8.40
CA ALA A 257 17.51 8.76 7.33
C ALA A 257 18.45 9.01 6.13
N ARG A 258 19.73 9.38 6.37
CA ARG A 258 20.75 9.49 5.30
C ARG A 258 20.91 8.20 4.52
N SER A 259 21.16 7.09 5.21
CA SER A 259 21.34 5.78 4.57
C SER A 259 20.13 5.39 3.70
N LEU A 260 18.92 5.64 4.19
CA LEU A 260 17.68 5.36 3.48
C LEU A 260 17.51 6.24 2.22
N TRP A 261 17.80 7.54 2.30
CA TRP A 261 17.73 8.44 1.15
C TRP A 261 18.89 8.25 0.15
N ASP A 262 20.08 7.86 0.61
CA ASP A 262 21.20 7.47 -0.24
C ASP A 262 20.88 6.21 -1.07
N GLY A 263 20.24 5.20 -0.46
CA GLY A 263 19.78 3.99 -1.16
C GLY A 263 18.74 4.31 -2.24
N LYS A 264 17.73 5.11 -1.89
CA LYS A 264 16.71 5.62 -2.83
C LYS A 264 17.34 6.39 -4.00
N ARG A 265 18.30 7.28 -3.73
CA ARG A 265 19.05 8.00 -4.78
C ARG A 265 19.77 7.02 -5.72
N ALA A 266 20.40 5.98 -5.18
CA ALA A 266 21.10 4.98 -5.97
C ALA A 266 20.14 4.20 -6.89
N GLU A 267 18.98 3.79 -6.39
CA GLU A 267 17.93 3.11 -7.16
C GLU A 267 17.42 3.99 -8.33
N LEU A 268 17.04 5.24 -8.05
CA LEU A 268 16.65 6.21 -9.07
C LEU A 268 17.76 6.42 -10.13
N SER A 269 19.01 6.55 -9.68
CA SER A 269 20.15 6.74 -10.59
C SER A 269 20.37 5.53 -11.50
N ALA A 270 20.22 4.31 -10.96
CA ALA A 270 20.31 3.07 -11.73
C ALA A 270 19.16 2.94 -12.75
N LEU A 271 17.94 3.32 -12.38
CA LEU A 271 16.78 3.30 -13.27
C LEU A 271 16.93 4.31 -14.42
N ILE A 272 17.38 5.55 -14.14
CA ILE A 272 17.69 6.54 -15.18
C ILE A 272 18.79 6.01 -16.12
N ALA A 273 19.88 5.46 -15.58
CA ALA A 273 20.97 4.89 -16.38
C ALA A 273 20.50 3.71 -17.26
N GLY A 274 19.63 2.85 -16.75
CA GLY A 274 19.02 1.76 -17.51
C GLY A 274 18.16 2.25 -18.68
N ALA A 275 17.38 3.32 -18.47
CA ALA A 275 16.60 3.94 -19.55
C ALA A 275 17.49 4.57 -20.64
N VAL A 276 18.57 5.26 -20.25
CA VAL A 276 19.58 5.80 -21.19
C VAL A 276 20.21 4.67 -22.02
N ALA A 277 20.61 3.57 -21.37
CA ALA A 277 21.19 2.42 -22.05
C ALA A 277 20.21 1.76 -23.03
N ALA A 278 18.93 1.62 -22.64
CA ALA A 278 17.89 1.08 -23.49
C ALA A 278 17.58 1.97 -24.71
N GLU A 279 17.54 3.30 -24.54
CA GLU A 279 17.35 4.25 -25.64
C GLU A 279 18.54 4.21 -26.62
N GLN A 280 19.77 4.17 -26.12
CA GLN A 280 20.96 4.01 -26.96
C GLN A 280 20.99 2.67 -27.72
N ALA A 281 20.60 1.57 -27.07
CA ALA A 281 20.51 0.26 -27.71
C ALA A 281 19.46 0.24 -28.83
N ALA A 282 18.31 0.89 -28.63
CA ALA A 282 17.28 1.04 -29.66
C ALA A 282 17.76 1.87 -30.87
N VAL A 283 18.51 2.97 -30.64
CA VAL A 283 19.13 3.77 -31.70
C VAL A 283 20.13 2.94 -32.50
N ASN A 284 21.00 2.20 -31.83
CA ASN A 284 22.00 1.34 -32.50
C ASN A 284 21.32 0.25 -33.35
N ALA A 285 20.34 -0.45 -32.80
CA ALA A 285 19.59 -1.50 -33.52
C ALA A 285 18.80 -0.95 -34.72
N ALA A 286 18.32 0.29 -34.66
CA ALA A 286 17.68 0.95 -35.81
C ALA A 286 18.70 1.26 -36.92
N ALA A 287 19.90 1.72 -36.58
CA ALA A 287 20.97 1.98 -37.55
C ALA A 287 21.47 0.68 -38.21
N GLU A 288 21.61 -0.41 -37.45
CA GLU A 288 21.96 -1.74 -37.98
C GLU A 288 20.91 -2.26 -38.95
N ARG A 289 19.61 -2.15 -38.61
CA ARG A 289 18.50 -2.55 -39.51
C ARG A 289 18.50 -1.75 -40.81
N ALA A 290 18.62 -0.42 -40.74
CA ALA A 290 18.69 0.42 -41.94
C ALA A 290 19.88 0.07 -42.83
N THR A 291 21.02 -0.31 -42.23
CA THR A 291 22.20 -0.79 -42.95
C THR A 291 21.93 -2.14 -43.61
N ALA A 292 21.32 -3.09 -42.90
CA ALA A 292 20.98 -4.41 -43.43
C ALA A 292 19.95 -4.35 -44.57
N GLU A 293 18.92 -3.50 -44.46
CA GLU A 293 17.91 -3.27 -45.49
C GLU A 293 18.52 -2.70 -46.78
N LYS A 294 19.48 -1.78 -46.65
CA LYS A 294 20.25 -1.24 -47.78
C LYS A 294 21.05 -2.34 -48.48
N VAL A 295 21.83 -3.13 -47.73
CA VAL A 295 22.62 -4.25 -48.26
C VAL A 295 21.73 -5.30 -48.93
N ALA A 296 20.59 -5.66 -48.34
CA ALA A 296 19.64 -6.60 -48.93
C ALA A 296 19.02 -6.07 -50.24
N THR A 297 18.79 -4.76 -50.33
CA THR A 297 18.29 -4.09 -51.54
C THR A 297 19.34 -4.10 -52.66
N GLU A 298 20.61 -3.83 -52.33
CA GLU A 298 21.74 -3.88 -53.26
C GLU A 298 22.01 -5.31 -53.76
N GLN A 299 21.93 -6.32 -52.89
CA GLN A 299 22.04 -7.73 -53.27
C GLN A 299 20.88 -8.16 -54.19
N LYS A 300 19.66 -7.76 -53.88
CA LYS A 300 18.47 -8.10 -54.68
C LYS A 300 18.53 -7.45 -56.08
N SER A 301 18.99 -6.21 -56.19
CA SER A 301 19.12 -5.55 -57.50
C SER A 301 20.24 -6.19 -58.35
N ALA A 302 21.37 -6.55 -57.74
CA ALA A 302 22.43 -7.30 -58.38
C ALA A 302 21.97 -8.69 -58.89
N GLU A 303 21.19 -9.41 -58.09
CA GLU A 303 20.64 -10.72 -58.47
C GLU A 303 19.65 -10.62 -59.63
N VAL A 304 18.74 -9.64 -59.60
CA VAL A 304 17.81 -9.38 -60.71
C VAL A 304 18.56 -9.02 -61.99
N ALA A 305 19.63 -8.22 -61.90
CA ALA A 305 20.48 -7.90 -63.04
C ALA A 305 21.20 -9.14 -63.61
N ARG A 306 21.68 -10.04 -62.75
CA ARG A 306 22.28 -11.33 -63.16
C ARG A 306 21.27 -12.20 -63.92
N ILE A 307 20.08 -12.40 -63.36
CA ILE A 307 19.00 -13.19 -63.98
C ILE A 307 18.59 -12.59 -65.34
N ALA A 308 18.55 -11.25 -65.47
CA ALA A 308 18.24 -10.58 -66.72
C ALA A 308 19.35 -10.82 -67.77
N ALA A 309 20.62 -10.71 -67.40
CA ALA A 309 21.76 -10.96 -68.29
C ALA A 309 21.79 -12.42 -68.77
N ASP A 310 21.52 -13.39 -67.91
CA ASP A 310 21.53 -14.81 -68.28
C ASP A 310 20.34 -15.18 -69.18
N LYS A 311 19.17 -14.55 -68.99
CA LYS A 311 18.03 -14.68 -69.92
C LYS A 311 18.34 -14.13 -71.32
N GLU A 312 19.06 -13.03 -71.43
CA GLU A 312 19.40 -12.47 -72.75
C GLU A 312 20.45 -13.34 -73.47
N LYS A 313 21.47 -13.84 -72.75
CA LYS A 313 22.40 -14.85 -73.30
C LYS A 313 21.67 -16.10 -73.81
N ALA A 314 20.67 -16.60 -73.08
CA ALA A 314 19.88 -17.75 -73.51
C ALA A 314 19.15 -17.47 -74.84
N ARG A 315 18.52 -16.30 -74.99
CA ARG A 315 17.88 -15.86 -76.24
C ARG A 315 18.86 -15.69 -77.39
N GLU A 316 20.08 -15.23 -77.13
CA GLU A 316 21.14 -15.15 -78.15
C GLU A 316 21.63 -16.53 -78.61
N VAL A 317 21.56 -17.55 -77.75
CA VAL A 317 21.84 -18.94 -78.11
C VAL A 317 20.68 -19.52 -78.93
N GLU A 318 19.42 -19.31 -78.53
CA GLU A 318 18.25 -19.77 -79.29
C GLU A 318 18.21 -19.20 -80.72
N LYS A 319 18.60 -17.93 -80.92
CA LYS A 319 18.66 -17.30 -82.26
C LYS A 319 19.76 -17.87 -83.20
N LYS A 320 20.63 -18.77 -82.73
CA LYS A 320 21.74 -19.35 -83.50
C LYS A 320 21.46 -20.78 -83.99
N TRP A 321 20.28 -21.32 -83.70
CA TRP A 321 19.79 -22.63 -84.12
C TRP A 321 18.51 -22.51 -84.95
#